data_AF-A0AAD4W949-F1
#
_entry.id   AF-A0AAD4W949-F1
#
_cell.length_a   1.000
_cell.length_b   1.000
_cell.length_c   1.000
_cell.angle_alpha   90.00
_cell.angle_beta   90.00
_cell.angle_gamma   90.00
#
_symmetry.space_group_name_H-M   'P 1'
#
loop_
_entity.id
_entity.type
_entity.pdbx_description
1 polymer ?
#
loop_
_entity_poly.entity_id
_entity_poly.type
_entity_poly.pdbx_seq_one_letter_code
_entity_poly.pdbx_strand_id
1 'polypeptide(L)'
;MVVTRLYVPGNEVLKREILEETHCSAFAMHPSSKKMSCTVKEYYLWPFMKKKIAEYVSKCLICQQAKAKRQKPSGLLQPLPIPKWKWEHITMDFVFKLRRTRNNHDGVWLQLSIGMSPYDALYGRQCRTQIYWDKVGEQRSNKRGLNSERLKVAQDRQKSYADNRRKELQFEVGDWVFLKLSSWKGVVRFGKRGKLSPHYIGPCKISERMGLLAYRLALR
;
A
#
# COMPACT_ATOMS: atom_id res chain seq x y z
N MET A 1 -37.78 -33.84 -4.48
CA MET A 1 -38.22 -32.73 -5.34
C MET A 1 -37.32 -32.68 -6.56
N VAL A 2 -37.87 -32.71 -7.78
CA VAL A 2 -37.07 -32.49 -9.00
C VAL A 2 -36.82 -30.99 -9.11
N VAL A 3 -35.57 -30.55 -9.00
CA VAL A 3 -35.22 -29.13 -9.18
C VAL A 3 -35.15 -28.85 -10.68
N THR A 4 -36.29 -28.46 -11.25
CA THR A 4 -36.41 -28.01 -12.64
C THR A 4 -35.68 -26.67 -12.80
N ARG A 5 -34.50 -26.70 -13.43
CA ARG A 5 -33.76 -25.48 -13.80
C ARG A 5 -34.32 -24.92 -15.10
N LEU A 6 -34.61 -23.62 -15.11
CA LEU A 6 -35.04 -22.90 -16.30
C LEU A 6 -33.84 -22.62 -17.21
N TYR A 7 -33.90 -23.09 -18.46
CA TYR A 7 -32.88 -22.75 -19.46
C TYR A 7 -33.11 -21.32 -19.96
N VAL A 8 -32.09 -20.46 -19.88
CA VAL A 8 -32.15 -19.08 -20.39
C VAL A 8 -31.58 -19.05 -21.81
N PRO A 9 -32.39 -18.69 -22.84
CA PRO A 9 -31.95 -18.66 -24.24
C PRO A 9 -30.84 -17.64 -24.54
N GLY A 10 -30.55 -17.45 -25.83
CA GLY A 10 -29.54 -16.50 -26.32
C GLY A 10 -29.70 -15.04 -25.88
N ASN A 11 -30.87 -14.64 -25.35
CA ASN A 11 -31.18 -13.27 -24.95
C ASN A 11 -30.26 -12.72 -23.84
N GLU A 12 -29.48 -11.69 -24.17
CA GLU A 12 -28.55 -11.02 -23.26
C GLU A 12 -29.18 -9.95 -22.36
N VAL A 13 -30.43 -9.55 -22.62
CA VAL A 13 -31.20 -8.66 -21.74
C VAL A 13 -31.65 -9.43 -20.50
N LEU A 14 -32.35 -10.55 -20.69
CA LEU A 14 -32.81 -11.42 -19.59
C LEU A 14 -31.64 -11.90 -18.70
N LYS A 15 -30.50 -12.27 -19.30
CA LYS A 15 -29.29 -12.63 -18.54
C LYS A 15 -28.78 -11.46 -17.69
N ARG A 16 -28.87 -10.23 -18.19
CA ARG A 16 -28.44 -9.03 -17.46
C ARG A 16 -29.38 -8.73 -16.29
N GLU A 17 -30.68 -8.81 -16.50
CA GLU A 17 -31.69 -8.61 -15.45
C GLU A 17 -31.49 -9.62 -14.31
N ILE A 18 -31.32 -10.91 -14.62
CA ILE A 18 -31.01 -11.96 -13.62
C ILE A 18 -29.71 -11.65 -12.87
N LEU A 19 -28.67 -11.17 -13.57
CA LEU A 19 -27.39 -10.78 -12.94
C LEU A 19 -27.52 -9.52 -12.07
N GLU A 20 -28.39 -8.59 -12.45
CA GLU A 20 -28.64 -7.34 -11.73
C GLU A 20 -29.48 -7.59 -10.48
N GLU A 21 -30.59 -8.32 -10.59
CA GLU A 21 -31.40 -8.74 -9.44
C GLU A 21 -30.55 -9.53 -8.42
N THR A 22 -29.82 -10.55 -8.88
CA THR A 22 -29.03 -11.42 -7.98
C THR A 22 -27.73 -10.78 -7.46
N HIS A 23 -27.40 -9.54 -7.84
CA HIS A 23 -26.20 -8.84 -7.38
C HIS A 23 -26.45 -7.47 -6.72
N CYS A 24 -27.27 -6.64 -7.35
CA CYS A 24 -27.52 -5.25 -7.00
C CYS A 24 -28.76 -5.08 -6.11
N SER A 25 -29.65 -6.09 -6.01
CA SER A 25 -30.77 -6.07 -5.07
C SER A 25 -30.30 -5.80 -3.64
N ALA A 26 -31.07 -4.99 -2.91
CA ALA A 26 -30.83 -4.69 -1.50
C ALA A 26 -30.68 -5.96 -0.63
N PHE A 27 -31.44 -7.01 -0.97
CA PHE A 27 -31.38 -8.31 -0.29
C PHE A 27 -30.15 -9.15 -0.68
N ALA A 28 -29.61 -8.98 -1.89
CA ALA A 28 -28.45 -9.73 -2.38
C ALA A 28 -27.12 -9.25 -1.74
N MET A 29 -27.03 -7.96 -1.39
CA MET A 29 -25.89 -7.33 -0.71
C MET A 29 -24.53 -7.51 -1.44
N HIS A 30 -24.50 -7.37 -2.77
CA HIS A 30 -23.28 -7.52 -3.59
C HIS A 30 -22.49 -8.81 -3.31
N PRO A 31 -23.06 -9.99 -3.59
CA PRO A 31 -22.44 -11.28 -3.32
C PRO A 31 -21.17 -11.48 -4.17
N SER A 32 -20.22 -12.25 -3.64
CA SER A 32 -19.05 -12.70 -4.38
C SER A 32 -19.46 -13.55 -5.58
N SER A 33 -18.71 -13.51 -6.69
CA SER A 33 -18.97 -14.28 -7.91
C SER A 33 -19.17 -15.78 -7.66
N LYS A 34 -18.44 -16.36 -6.68
CA LYS A 34 -18.65 -17.76 -6.26
C LYS A 34 -20.01 -17.99 -5.61
N LYS A 35 -20.47 -17.09 -4.74
CA LYS A 35 -21.78 -17.19 -4.07
C LYS A 35 -22.93 -16.93 -5.04
N MET A 36 -22.80 -15.87 -5.85
CA MET A 36 -23.75 -15.56 -6.93
C MET A 36 -23.90 -16.73 -7.91
N SER A 37 -22.80 -17.36 -8.32
CA SER A 37 -22.84 -18.56 -9.17
C SER A 37 -23.42 -19.80 -8.49
N CYS A 38 -23.51 -19.88 -7.16
CA CYS A 38 -24.28 -20.95 -6.52
C CYS A 38 -25.77 -20.64 -6.63
N THR A 39 -26.20 -19.46 -6.16
CA THR A 39 -27.60 -19.03 -6.16
C THR A 39 -28.24 -19.02 -7.55
N VAL A 40 -27.58 -18.46 -8.57
CA VAL A 40 -28.12 -18.45 -9.95
C VAL A 40 -28.32 -19.87 -10.49
N LYS A 41 -27.48 -20.84 -10.10
CA LYS A 41 -27.55 -22.24 -10.56
C LYS A 41 -28.63 -23.08 -9.88
N GLU A 42 -29.25 -22.57 -8.81
CA GLU A 42 -30.39 -23.23 -8.18
C GLU A 42 -31.63 -23.12 -9.10
N TYR A 43 -31.80 -21.98 -9.78
CA TYR A 43 -32.98 -21.66 -10.60
C TYR A 43 -32.72 -21.72 -12.12
N TYR A 44 -31.55 -21.29 -12.59
CA TYR A 44 -31.28 -21.05 -14.01
C TYR A 44 -30.13 -21.87 -14.59
N LEU A 45 -30.13 -22.06 -15.91
CA LEU A 45 -29.07 -22.71 -16.68
C LEU A 45 -28.81 -21.97 -18.00
N TRP A 46 -27.54 -21.63 -18.29
CA TRP A 46 -27.10 -21.17 -19.61
C TRP A 46 -25.59 -21.39 -19.81
N PRO A 47 -25.07 -21.40 -21.07
CA PRO A 47 -23.66 -21.62 -21.37
C PRO A 47 -22.72 -20.56 -20.74
N PHE A 48 -21.53 -20.98 -20.31
CA PHE A 48 -20.47 -20.11 -19.76
C PHE A 48 -20.87 -19.23 -18.56
N MET A 49 -21.97 -19.55 -17.87
CA MET A 49 -22.53 -18.77 -16.75
C MET A 49 -21.49 -18.31 -15.70
N LYS A 50 -20.56 -19.19 -15.26
CA LYS A 50 -19.49 -18.82 -14.32
C LYS A 50 -18.61 -17.67 -14.83
N LYS A 51 -18.30 -17.64 -16.14
CA LYS A 51 -17.49 -16.60 -16.78
C LYS A 51 -18.25 -15.28 -16.84
N LYS A 52 -19.51 -15.31 -17.30
CA LYS A 52 -20.41 -14.13 -17.33
C LYS A 52 -20.60 -13.52 -15.94
N ILE A 53 -20.86 -14.34 -14.92
CA ILE A 53 -20.98 -13.89 -13.51
C ILE A 53 -19.69 -13.27 -13.00
N ALA A 54 -18.52 -13.88 -13.27
CA ALA A 54 -17.24 -13.34 -12.84
C ALA A 54 -16.93 -11.99 -13.50
N GLU A 55 -17.29 -11.82 -14.78
CA GLU A 55 -17.13 -10.58 -15.54
C GLU A 55 -18.11 -9.48 -15.08
N TYR A 56 -19.35 -9.83 -14.76
CA TYR A 56 -20.32 -8.87 -14.21
C TYR A 56 -19.87 -8.36 -12.84
N VAL A 57 -19.49 -9.27 -11.94
CA VAL A 57 -19.03 -8.95 -10.57
C VAL A 57 -17.64 -8.29 -10.55
N SER A 58 -16.86 -8.37 -11.64
CA SER A 58 -15.62 -7.60 -11.78
C SER A 58 -15.87 -6.16 -12.21
N LYS A 59 -16.94 -5.88 -12.98
CA LYS A 59 -17.35 -4.53 -13.41
C LYS A 59 -18.07 -3.70 -12.33
N CYS A 60 -18.63 -4.34 -11.30
CA CYS A 60 -19.35 -3.63 -10.23
C CYS A 60 -18.44 -2.75 -9.34
N LEU A 61 -18.65 -1.43 -9.37
CA LEU A 61 -17.87 -0.43 -8.62
C LEU A 61 -17.94 -0.61 -7.09
N ILE A 62 -19.12 -0.89 -6.52
CA ILE A 62 -19.29 -1.10 -5.07
C ILE A 62 -18.46 -2.32 -4.62
N CYS A 63 -18.49 -3.39 -5.41
CA CYS A 63 -17.64 -4.55 -5.22
C CYS A 63 -16.14 -4.21 -5.32
N GLN A 64 -15.71 -3.42 -6.30
CA GLN A 64 -14.30 -3.03 -6.44
C GLN A 64 -13.81 -2.21 -5.24
N GLN A 65 -14.61 -1.25 -4.76
CA GLN A 65 -14.27 -0.38 -3.64
C GLN A 65 -14.26 -1.12 -2.29
N ALA A 66 -15.17 -2.08 -2.07
CA ALA A 66 -15.27 -2.82 -0.81
C ALA A 66 -14.37 -4.08 -0.73
N LYS A 67 -13.87 -4.62 -1.86
CA LYS A 67 -13.03 -5.82 -1.85
C LYS A 67 -11.63 -5.54 -1.27
N ALA A 68 -11.30 -6.25 -0.19
CA ALA A 68 -9.93 -6.29 0.33
C ALA A 68 -8.95 -6.91 -0.69
N LYS A 69 -7.78 -6.27 -0.89
CA LYS A 69 -6.69 -6.82 -1.70
C LYS A 69 -6.10 -8.05 -1.01
N ARG A 70 -6.11 -9.20 -1.70
CA ARG A 70 -5.37 -10.43 -1.34
C ARG A 70 -4.01 -10.54 -2.07
N GLN A 71 -3.66 -9.53 -2.86
CA GLN A 71 -2.42 -9.46 -3.62
C GLN A 71 -1.28 -8.90 -2.76
N LYS A 72 -0.03 -9.19 -3.16
CA LYS A 72 1.17 -8.57 -2.56
C LYS A 72 1.05 -7.04 -2.58
N PRO A 73 1.49 -6.31 -1.52
CA PRO A 73 1.59 -4.86 -1.53
C PRO A 73 2.38 -4.33 -2.72
N SER A 74 1.98 -3.17 -3.23
CA SER A 74 2.57 -2.56 -4.41
C SER A 74 3.72 -1.60 -4.06
N GLY A 75 4.69 -1.47 -4.96
CA GLY A 75 5.85 -0.59 -4.83
C GLY A 75 7.05 -1.30 -4.21
N LEU A 76 8.14 -1.43 -4.98
CA LEU A 76 9.42 -1.96 -4.49
C LEU A 76 10.05 -0.99 -3.48
N LEU A 77 10.92 -1.50 -2.61
CA LEU A 77 11.69 -0.67 -1.68
C LEU A 77 12.72 0.15 -2.47
N GLN A 78 12.62 1.48 -2.37
CA GLN A 78 13.65 2.40 -2.83
C GLN A 78 14.59 2.70 -1.66
N PRO A 79 15.83 2.15 -1.64
CA PRO A 79 16.80 2.48 -0.61
C PRO A 79 17.28 3.92 -0.76
N LEU A 80 17.59 4.57 0.36
CA LEU A 80 18.25 5.87 0.36
C LEU A 80 19.66 5.77 -0.25
N PRO A 81 20.18 6.83 -0.88
CA PRO A 81 21.57 6.88 -1.31
C PRO A 81 22.50 6.56 -0.14
N ILE A 82 23.58 5.84 -0.42
CA ILE A 82 24.59 5.52 0.60
C ILE A 82 25.42 6.77 0.84
N PRO A 83 25.53 7.25 2.09
CA PRO A 83 26.34 8.41 2.40
C PRO A 83 27.82 8.11 2.11
N LYS A 84 28.50 9.08 1.51
CA LYS A 84 29.95 9.06 1.27
C LYS A 84 30.71 9.25 2.59
N TRP A 85 30.13 10.01 3.53
CA TRP A 85 30.75 10.35 4.80
C TRP A 85 29.93 9.92 6.01
N LYS A 86 30.65 9.63 7.10
CA LYS A 86 30.03 9.57 8.42
C LYS A 86 29.44 10.93 8.70
N TRP A 87 28.20 10.92 9.14
CA TRP A 87 27.44 12.12 9.40
C TRP A 87 27.12 12.96 8.11
N GLU A 88 26.36 12.41 7.14
CA GLU A 88 25.77 13.06 5.89
C GLU A 88 24.20 13.12 5.64
N HIS A 89 23.32 12.20 6.10
CA HIS A 89 21.82 12.19 6.05
C HIS A 89 21.07 11.93 7.41
N ILE A 90 20.35 12.91 8.00
CA ILE A 90 19.75 12.78 9.36
C ILE A 90 18.37 12.16 9.20
N THR A 91 18.13 11.01 9.84
CA THR A 91 16.77 10.49 10.02
C THR A 91 16.30 10.71 11.45
N MET A 92 15.09 11.24 11.59
CA MET A 92 14.44 11.55 12.85
C MET A 92 13.14 10.76 12.95
N ASP A 93 12.88 10.15 14.10
CA ASP A 93 11.65 9.42 14.39
C ASP A 93 11.14 9.71 15.81
N PHE A 94 9.85 9.49 16.04
CA PHE A 94 9.19 9.74 17.33
C PHE A 94 8.42 8.49 17.79
N VAL A 95 8.83 7.94 18.92
CA VAL A 95 8.16 6.80 19.55
C VAL A 95 7.27 7.31 20.68
N PHE A 96 5.99 7.52 20.38
CA PHE A 96 4.96 7.94 21.34
C PHE A 96 4.26 6.77 22.05
N LYS A 97 3.45 7.07 23.07
CA LYS A 97 2.67 6.11 23.89
C LYS A 97 3.52 5.17 24.75
N LEU A 98 4.68 5.65 25.16
CA LEU A 98 5.49 5.00 26.20
C LEU A 98 4.90 5.29 27.58
N ARG A 99 5.38 4.58 28.62
CA ARG A 99 4.99 4.90 30.00
C ARG A 99 5.39 6.33 30.32
N ARG A 100 4.44 7.12 30.85
CA ARG A 100 4.68 8.51 31.23
C ARG A 100 5.78 8.62 32.28
N THR A 101 6.71 9.54 32.04
CA THR A 101 7.74 9.93 33.01
C THR A 101 7.15 10.80 34.13
N ARG A 102 7.91 11.04 35.20
CA ARG A 102 7.51 11.98 36.29
C ARG A 102 7.18 13.38 35.76
N ASN A 103 7.79 13.79 34.65
CA ASN A 103 7.55 15.10 34.02
C ASN A 103 6.44 15.03 32.94
N ASN A 104 5.59 14.00 32.97
CA ASN A 104 4.44 13.79 32.08
C ASN A 104 4.77 13.65 30.56
N HIS A 105 6.03 13.42 30.19
CA HIS A 105 6.41 13.08 28.81
C HIS A 105 6.07 11.60 28.51
N ASP A 106 5.44 11.32 27.36
CA ASP A 106 4.97 9.99 26.92
C ASP A 106 5.62 9.50 25.61
N GLY A 107 6.63 10.22 25.11
CA GLY A 107 7.35 9.87 23.88
C GLY A 107 8.85 10.06 24.00
N VAL A 108 9.60 9.28 23.20
CA VAL A 108 11.04 9.40 23.02
C VAL A 108 11.32 9.84 21.60
N TRP A 109 12.20 10.84 21.47
CA TRP A 109 12.73 11.34 20.21
C TRP A 109 13.99 10.54 19.84
N LEU A 110 14.02 10.00 18.62
CA LEU A 110 15.17 9.28 18.08
C LEU A 110 15.81 10.13 16.98
N GLN A 111 17.05 10.56 17.20
CA GLN A 111 17.87 11.24 16.20
C GLN A 111 19.00 10.31 15.75
N LEU A 112 18.95 9.88 14.50
CA LEU A 112 20.08 9.27 13.80
C LEU A 112 20.66 10.35 12.90
N SER A 113 21.57 11.17 13.44
CA SER A 113 22.13 12.25 12.63
C SER A 113 23.12 11.70 11.64
N ILE A 114 22.94 12.06 10.39
CA ILE A 114 24.00 12.02 9.44
C ILE A 114 23.86 13.42 8.69
N GLY A 115 24.78 14.37 8.69
CA GLY A 115 24.72 15.65 7.92
C GLY A 115 25.39 16.80 8.68
N MET A 116 25.13 16.80 9.97
CA MET A 116 25.82 17.54 11.02
C MET A 116 26.05 16.54 12.16
N SER A 117 27.07 16.72 12.98
CA SER A 117 27.18 15.90 14.20
C SER A 117 25.97 16.16 15.11
N PRO A 118 25.55 15.22 15.99
CA PRO A 118 24.45 15.49 16.93
C PRO A 118 24.72 16.75 17.77
N TYR A 119 25.99 16.97 18.12
CA TYR A 119 26.46 18.14 18.86
C TYR A 119 26.29 19.44 18.06
N ASP A 120 26.64 19.44 16.78
CA ASP A 120 26.52 20.60 15.90
C ASP A 120 25.04 20.97 15.65
N ALA A 121 24.19 19.95 15.48
CA ALA A 121 22.74 20.11 15.40
C ALA A 121 22.08 20.66 16.68
N LEU A 122 22.63 20.35 17.86
CA LEU A 122 22.08 20.77 19.16
C LEU A 122 22.64 22.10 19.66
N TYR A 123 23.90 22.42 19.35
CA TYR A 123 24.64 23.54 19.95
C TYR A 123 25.15 24.59 18.94
N GLY A 124 24.88 24.41 17.65
CA GLY A 124 25.26 25.34 16.58
C GLY A 124 26.76 25.58 16.47
N ARG A 125 27.57 24.61 16.91
CA ARG A 125 29.03 24.69 17.01
C ARG A 125 29.64 23.33 16.66
N GLN A 126 30.68 23.35 15.84
CA GLN A 126 31.47 22.15 15.58
C GLN A 126 32.02 21.57 16.88
N CYS A 127 31.92 20.25 17.01
CA CYS A 127 32.29 19.52 18.22
C CYS A 127 33.80 19.62 18.48
N ARG A 128 34.20 20.21 19.62
CA ARG A 128 35.61 20.44 19.98
C ARG A 128 36.28 19.28 20.73
N THR A 129 35.59 18.17 20.99
CA THR A 129 36.11 17.09 21.84
C THR A 129 37.18 16.23 21.17
N GLN A 130 38.02 15.65 22.03
CA GLN A 130 39.36 15.14 21.75
C GLN A 130 39.41 13.74 21.06
N ILE A 131 38.64 13.56 19.98
CA ILE A 131 38.74 12.38 19.09
C ILE A 131 39.05 12.86 17.66
N TYR A 132 40.19 13.54 17.54
CA TYR A 132 40.76 14.06 16.30
C TYR A 132 41.58 12.97 15.60
N TRP A 133 41.04 12.37 14.52
CA TRP A 133 41.65 11.20 13.85
C TRP A 133 42.76 11.53 12.83
N ASP A 134 43.06 12.81 12.57
CA ASP A 134 43.95 13.22 11.47
C ASP A 134 45.45 13.09 11.75
N LYS A 135 45.87 12.71 12.96
CA LYS A 135 47.30 12.49 13.29
C LYS A 135 47.59 11.13 13.92
N VAL A 136 46.83 10.08 13.55
CA VAL A 136 47.19 8.68 13.82
C VAL A 136 47.11 7.84 12.53
N GLY A 137 48.17 7.95 11.72
CA GLY A 137 48.63 6.92 10.79
C GLY A 137 47.79 6.63 9.53
N GLU A 138 48.43 6.72 8.36
CA GLU A 138 47.86 6.47 7.02
C GLU A 138 47.33 5.04 6.78
N GLN A 139 47.50 4.12 7.74
CA GLN A 139 47.09 2.71 7.73
C GLN A 139 45.57 2.44 7.71
N ARG A 140 44.70 3.44 7.56
CA ARG A 140 43.22 3.27 7.59
C ARG A 140 42.47 3.75 6.34
N SER A 141 43.18 4.13 5.29
CA SER A 141 42.61 4.41 3.96
C SER A 141 41.68 3.30 3.44
N ASN A 142 42.11 2.03 3.57
CA ASN A 142 41.36 0.83 3.13
C ASN A 142 40.07 0.53 3.92
N LYS A 143 39.85 1.15 5.08
CA LYS A 143 38.60 0.92 5.87
C LYS A 143 37.45 1.83 5.43
N ARG A 144 37.65 2.70 4.43
CA ARG A 144 36.62 3.58 3.87
C ARG A 144 35.63 2.81 2.99
N GLY A 145 36.12 2.17 1.93
CA GLY A 145 35.30 1.33 1.02
C GLY A 145 34.53 0.24 1.76
N LEU A 146 35.20 -0.46 2.68
CA LEU A 146 34.62 -1.55 3.49
C LEU A 146 33.35 -1.15 4.26
N ASN A 147 33.20 0.11 4.71
CA ASN A 147 32.00 0.54 5.42
C ASN A 147 30.84 0.85 4.46
N SER A 148 31.10 1.53 3.33
CA SER A 148 30.10 1.76 2.28
C SER A 148 29.64 0.44 1.64
N GLU A 149 30.55 -0.51 1.42
CA GLU A 149 30.24 -1.86 0.92
C GLU A 149 29.38 -2.66 1.90
N ARG A 150 29.70 -2.63 3.21
CA ARG A 150 28.88 -3.27 4.24
C ARG A 150 27.48 -2.65 4.33
N LEU A 151 27.37 -1.32 4.22
CA LEU A 151 26.08 -0.63 4.15
C LEU A 151 25.31 -1.01 2.88
N LYS A 152 25.99 -1.13 1.73
CA LYS A 152 25.40 -1.59 0.46
C LYS A 152 24.83 -3.00 0.58
N VAL A 153 25.62 -3.94 1.10
CA VAL A 153 25.19 -5.32 1.37
C VAL A 153 24.01 -5.37 2.36
N ALA A 154 23.99 -4.51 3.39
CA ALA A 154 22.86 -4.42 4.32
C ALA A 154 21.58 -3.89 3.65
N GLN A 155 21.69 -2.81 2.85
CA GLN A 155 20.57 -2.27 2.08
C GLN A 155 20.03 -3.29 1.06
N ASP A 156 20.90 -4.01 0.36
CA ASP A 156 20.50 -5.00 -0.66
C ASP A 156 19.84 -6.25 -0.02
N ARG A 157 20.29 -6.67 1.17
CA ARG A 157 19.59 -7.68 1.99
C ARG A 157 18.20 -7.19 2.41
N GLN A 158 18.10 -5.96 2.93
CA GLN A 158 16.81 -5.37 3.30
C GLN A 158 15.86 -5.28 2.09
N LYS A 159 16.39 -4.86 0.93
CA LYS A 159 15.64 -4.75 -0.32
C LYS A 159 15.13 -6.12 -0.80
N SER A 160 15.99 -7.14 -0.88
CA SER A 160 15.56 -8.47 -1.33
C SER A 160 14.49 -9.10 -0.42
N TYR A 161 14.60 -8.93 0.90
CA TYR A 161 13.57 -9.39 1.84
C TYR A 161 12.25 -8.60 1.72
N ALA A 162 12.31 -7.29 1.51
CA ALA A 162 11.13 -6.45 1.33
C ALA A 162 10.43 -6.74 -0.01
N ASP A 163 11.18 -6.78 -1.11
CA ASP A 163 10.66 -6.87 -2.47
C ASP A 163 10.06 -8.24 -2.78
N ASN A 164 10.60 -9.33 -2.21
CA ASN A 164 10.00 -10.66 -2.31
C ASN A 164 8.54 -10.71 -1.84
N ARG A 165 8.14 -9.83 -0.91
CA ARG A 165 6.77 -9.72 -0.39
C ARG A 165 5.93 -8.66 -1.09
N ARG A 166 6.49 -7.93 -2.06
CA ARG A 166 5.83 -6.84 -2.79
C ARG A 166 5.68 -7.17 -4.28
N LYS A 167 5.08 -6.26 -5.04
CA LYS A 167 5.02 -6.29 -6.51
C LYS A 167 5.37 -4.89 -7.03
N GLU A 168 6.16 -4.81 -8.09
CA GLU A 168 6.30 -3.58 -8.84
C GLU A 168 4.94 -3.11 -9.41
N LEU A 169 4.73 -1.81 -9.39
CA LEU A 169 3.54 -1.14 -9.90
C LEU A 169 3.96 0.23 -10.41
N GLN A 170 3.86 0.40 -11.72
CA GLN A 170 3.98 1.68 -12.40
C GLN A 170 2.65 1.99 -13.07
N PHE A 171 2.39 3.26 -13.34
CA PHE A 171 1.18 3.74 -14.00
C PHE A 171 1.55 4.80 -15.03
N GLU A 172 0.71 4.97 -16.04
CA GLU A 172 0.89 5.98 -17.08
C GLU A 172 -0.03 7.19 -16.86
N VAL A 173 0.36 8.34 -17.43
CA VAL A 173 -0.48 9.54 -17.37
C VAL A 173 -1.72 9.29 -18.23
N GLY A 174 -2.90 9.40 -17.63
CA GLY A 174 -4.16 9.01 -18.26
C GLY A 174 -4.85 7.81 -17.63
N ASP A 175 -4.12 6.96 -16.89
CA ASP A 175 -4.67 5.81 -16.19
C ASP A 175 -5.73 6.20 -15.14
N TRP A 176 -6.73 5.34 -14.96
CA TRP A 176 -7.75 5.46 -13.92
C TRP A 176 -7.43 4.54 -12.75
N VAL A 177 -7.17 5.13 -11.58
CA VAL A 177 -6.71 4.41 -10.38
C VAL A 177 -7.60 4.68 -9.17
N PHE A 178 -7.70 3.69 -8.29
CA PHE A 178 -8.44 3.78 -7.04
C PHE A 178 -7.54 4.24 -5.88
N LEU A 179 -7.89 5.35 -5.22
CA LEU A 179 -7.14 5.85 -4.07
C LEU A 179 -7.44 4.98 -2.83
N LYS A 180 -6.41 4.33 -2.28
CA LYS A 180 -6.55 3.48 -1.09
C LYS A 180 -6.81 4.32 0.16
N LEU A 181 -7.91 4.03 0.85
CA LEU A 181 -8.14 4.53 2.19
C LEU A 181 -7.22 3.79 3.17
N SER A 182 -6.37 4.54 3.86
CA SER A 182 -5.64 4.01 5.01
C SER A 182 -6.63 3.63 6.12
N SER A 183 -6.49 2.41 6.66
CA SER A 183 -7.35 1.91 7.73
C SER A 183 -7.04 2.59 9.06
N TRP A 184 -7.45 3.85 9.21
CA TRP A 184 -7.53 4.48 10.52
C TRP A 184 -8.64 3.76 11.31
N LYS A 185 -8.24 2.83 12.19
CA LYS A 185 -9.17 2.06 13.03
C LYS A 185 -10.13 3.04 13.73
N GLY A 186 -11.43 2.82 13.55
CA GLY A 186 -12.50 3.57 14.23
C GLY A 186 -13.11 4.76 13.46
N VAL A 187 -12.49 5.26 12.38
CA VAL A 187 -13.01 6.46 11.68
C VAL A 187 -14.10 6.08 10.66
N VAL A 188 -15.36 6.36 10.97
CA VAL A 188 -16.51 6.17 10.07
C VAL A 188 -16.62 7.34 9.09
N ARG A 189 -15.97 7.24 7.92
CA ARG A 189 -15.94 8.34 6.93
C ARG A 189 -17.18 8.44 6.02
N PHE A 190 -17.93 7.34 5.85
CA PHE A 190 -18.99 7.22 4.84
C PHE A 190 -20.29 6.59 5.37
N GLY A 191 -20.54 6.67 6.68
CA GLY A 191 -21.70 6.06 7.36
C GLY A 191 -21.70 4.52 7.44
N LYS A 192 -21.16 3.83 6.43
CA LYS A 192 -21.12 2.37 6.31
C LYS A 192 -20.02 1.76 7.20
N ARG A 193 -20.39 0.76 8.01
CA ARG A 193 -19.48 -0.04 8.85
C ARG A 193 -19.39 -1.48 8.33
N GLY A 194 -18.30 -2.19 8.65
CA GLY A 194 -18.13 -3.60 8.31
C GLY A 194 -17.87 -3.88 6.83
N LYS A 195 -18.34 -5.04 6.33
CA LYS A 195 -17.98 -5.63 5.02
C LYS A 195 -18.27 -4.75 3.78
N LEU A 196 -19.16 -3.76 3.91
CA LEU A 196 -19.53 -2.82 2.83
C LEU A 196 -18.91 -1.42 3.00
N SER A 197 -18.00 -1.22 3.97
CA SER A 197 -17.23 0.02 4.01
C SER A 197 -16.22 0.06 2.85
N PRO A 198 -16.08 1.19 2.14
CA PRO A 198 -15.12 1.29 1.06
C PRO A 198 -13.69 1.26 1.61
N HIS A 199 -12.84 0.42 1.00
CA HIS A 199 -11.39 0.44 1.16
C HIS A 199 -10.71 1.40 0.15
N TYR A 200 -11.45 1.86 -0.85
CA TYR A 200 -10.96 2.75 -1.90
C TYR A 200 -11.97 3.86 -2.22
N ILE A 201 -11.48 5.06 -2.48
CA ILE A 201 -12.25 6.14 -3.11
C ILE A 201 -11.97 6.09 -4.62
N GLY A 202 -13.06 6.14 -5.40
CA GLY A 202 -13.17 6.65 -6.79
C GLY A 202 -12.17 6.17 -7.85
N PRO A 203 -12.60 5.90 -9.10
CA PRO A 203 -11.67 5.96 -10.22
C PRO A 203 -11.21 7.42 -10.39
N CYS A 204 -9.97 7.70 -10.02
CA CYS A 204 -9.33 9.01 -10.18
C CYS A 204 -8.35 8.94 -11.36
N LYS A 205 -8.35 9.93 -12.25
CA LYS A 205 -7.41 9.96 -13.38
C LYS A 205 -6.04 10.45 -12.91
N ILE A 206 -4.97 9.79 -13.32
CA ILE A 206 -3.60 10.30 -13.15
C ILE A 206 -3.39 11.47 -14.11
N SER A 207 -3.10 12.65 -13.57
CA SER A 207 -2.87 13.86 -14.35
C SER A 207 -1.40 14.07 -14.70
N GLU A 208 -0.49 13.66 -13.81
CA GLU A 208 0.94 14.02 -13.88
C GLU A 208 1.79 13.02 -13.08
N ARG A 209 3.00 12.72 -13.54
CA ARG A 209 3.98 11.91 -12.80
C ARG A 209 4.99 12.82 -12.12
N MET A 210 4.84 12.99 -10.81
CA MET A 210 5.71 13.85 -9.98
C MET A 210 7.06 13.20 -9.64
N GLY A 211 7.18 11.87 -9.78
CA GLY A 211 8.42 11.14 -9.51
C GLY A 211 8.30 9.65 -9.84
N LEU A 212 9.30 8.86 -9.44
CA LEU A 212 9.35 7.42 -9.76
C LEU A 212 8.11 6.66 -9.30
N LEU A 213 7.64 6.95 -8.09
CA LEU A 213 6.46 6.32 -7.45
C LEU A 213 5.36 7.32 -7.04
N ALA A 214 5.53 8.61 -7.38
CA ALA A 214 4.63 9.68 -6.99
C ALA A 214 3.84 10.20 -8.20
N TYR A 215 2.51 10.19 -8.08
CA TYR A 215 1.58 10.57 -9.14
C TYR A 215 0.58 11.58 -8.60
N ARG A 216 0.26 12.60 -9.40
CA ARG A 216 -0.80 13.55 -9.12
C ARG A 216 -2.12 12.99 -9.65
N LEU A 217 -3.17 13.10 -8.83
CA LEU A 217 -4.51 12.64 -9.18
C LEU A 217 -5.42 13.83 -9.41
N ALA A 218 -6.22 13.77 -10.47
CA ALA A 218 -7.38 14.65 -10.63
C ALA A 218 -8.50 14.17 -9.69
N LEU A 219 -8.59 14.80 -8.52
CA LEU A 219 -9.74 14.68 -7.62
C LEU A 219 -10.88 15.57 -8.14
N ARG A 220 -12.12 15.10 -7.98
CA ARG A 220 -13.35 15.79 -8.40
C ARG A 220 -14.21 16.08 -7.17
#